data_AF-A0A7V9RAA1-F1
#
_entry.id   AF-A0A7V9RAA1-F1
#
_cell.length_a   1.000
_cell.length_b   1.000
_cell.length_c   1.000
_cell.angle_alpha   90.00
_cell.angle_beta   90.00
_cell.angle_gamma   90.00
#
_symmetry.space_group_name_H-M   'P 1'
#
loop_
_entity.id
_entity.type
_entity.pdbx_description
1 polymer ?
#
loop_
_entity_poly.entity_id
_entity_poly.type
_entity_poly.pdbx_seq_one_letter_code
_entity_poly.pdbx_strand_id
1 'polypeptide(L)' 'MHYNYCRKHQTLGTSPAVAAGVADRVWKIEDIIDLLEAAEATPIKCGSYKKRQPTISN' A
#
# COMPACT_ATOMS: atom_id res chain seq x y z
N MET A 1 5.52 15.08 1.08
CA MET A 1 4.78 14.16 0.17
C MET A 1 5.76 13.51 -0.78
N HIS A 2 5.83 12.18 -0.81
CA HIS A 2 6.67 11.42 -1.75
C HIS A 2 5.83 11.03 -2.98
N TYR A 3 5.99 11.76 -4.10
CA TYR A 3 5.18 11.61 -5.32
C TYR A 3 5.75 10.61 -6.33
N ASN A 4 6.23 9.46 -5.86
CA ASN A 4 7.00 8.52 -6.71
C ASN A 4 6.16 7.83 -7.79
N TYR A 5 4.84 7.76 -7.61
CA TYR A 5 3.93 7.08 -8.53
C TYR A 5 3.35 8.02 -9.61
N CYS A 6 3.07 9.27 -9.25
CA CYS A 6 2.38 10.22 -10.13
C CYS A 6 3.29 11.28 -10.76
N ARG A 7 4.36 11.69 -10.08
CA ARG A 7 5.21 12.79 -10.57
C ARG A 7 6.30 12.24 -11.48
N LYS A 8 6.42 12.86 -12.65
CA LYS A 8 7.56 12.66 -13.56
C LYS A 8 8.85 13.14 -12.88
N HIS A 9 9.84 12.26 -12.75
CA HIS A 9 11.16 12.65 -12.27
C HIS A 9 11.91 13.38 -13.39
N GLN A 10 12.64 14.44 -13.06
CA GLN A 10 13.30 15.28 -14.07
C GLN A 10 14.36 14.50 -14.86
N THR A 11 15.20 13.72 -14.19
CA THR A 11 16.28 12.97 -14.85
C THR A 11 15.83 11.67 -15.49
N LEU A 12 14.83 10.99 -14.92
CA LEU A 12 14.40 9.67 -15.40
C LEU A 12 13.42 9.77 -16.56
N GLY A 13 12.77 10.93 -16.76
CA GLY A 13 11.77 11.10 -17.80
C GLY A 13 10.48 10.30 -17.60
N THR A 14 10.36 9.53 -16.51
CA THR A 14 9.17 8.79 -16.08
C THR A 14 9.02 8.89 -14.56
N SER A 15 7.99 8.26 -13.98
CA SER A 15 7.86 8.21 -12.52
C SER A 15 8.89 7.24 -11.91
N PRO A 16 9.47 7.55 -10.75
CA PRO A 16 10.43 6.66 -10.08
C PRO A 16 9.90 5.23 -9.87
N ALA A 17 8.60 5.07 -9.61
CA ALA A 17 7.98 3.75 -9.45
C ALA A 17 8.00 2.91 -10.74
N VAL A 18 7.83 3.56 -11.89
CA VAL A 18 7.92 2.89 -13.21
C VAL A 18 9.36 2.53 -13.53
N ALA A 19 10.30 3.46 -13.30
CA ALA A 19 11.73 3.19 -13.53
C ALA A 19 12.27 2.05 -12.65
N ALA A 20 11.72 1.89 -11.44
CA ALA A 20 12.07 0.82 -10.51
C ALA A 20 11.34 -0.51 -10.81
N GLY A 21 10.43 -0.55 -11.79
CA GLY A 21 9.63 -1.74 -12.09
C GLY A 21 8.60 -2.11 -11.01
N VAL A 22 8.28 -1.19 -10.11
CA VAL A 22 7.26 -1.37 -9.05
C VAL A 22 5.86 -1.15 -9.63
N ALA A 23 5.75 -0.35 -10.68
CA ALA A 23 4.50 -0.07 -11.38
C ALA A 23 4.70 -0.14 -12.90
N ASP A 24 3.73 -0.71 -13.61
CA ASP A 24 3.78 -0.82 -15.08
C ASP A 24 3.42 0.49 -15.80
N ARG A 25 2.71 1.40 -15.10
CA ARG A 25 2.26 2.70 -15.64
C ARG A 25 2.46 3.84 -14.64
N VAL A 26 2.46 5.07 -15.13
CA VAL A 26 2.37 6.28 -14.27
C VAL A 26 0.95 6.42 -13.75
N TRP A 27 0.81 6.67 -12.46
CA TRP A 27 -0.48 6.73 -11.77
C TRP A 27 -1.02 8.16 -11.77
N LYS A 28 -2.35 8.30 -11.86
CA LYS A 28 -3.03 9.56 -11.54
C LYS A 28 -3.35 9.62 -10.05
N ILE A 29 -3.67 10.82 -9.55
CA ILE A 29 -4.16 10.99 -8.19
C ILE A 29 -5.51 10.27 -8.00
N GLU A 30 -6.37 10.29 -9.02
CA GLU A 30 -7.65 9.56 -9.06
C GLU A 30 -7.46 8.07 -8.77
N ASP A 31 -6.51 7.40 -9.44
CA ASP A 31 -6.23 5.97 -9.23
C ASP A 31 -5.90 5.64 -7.76
N ILE A 32 -5.26 6.58 -7.03
CA ILE A 32 -4.90 6.39 -5.61
C ILE A 32 -6.13 6.56 -4.72
N ILE A 33 -7.00 7.52 -5.05
CA ILE A 33 -8.24 7.76 -4.32
C ILE A 33 -9.17 6.55 -4.49
N ASP A 34 -9.31 6.04 -5.71
CA ASP A 34 -10.13 4.86 -5.99
C ASP A 34 -9.65 3.63 -5.19
N LEU A 35 -8.33 3.45 -5.07
CA LEU A 35 -7.76 2.40 -4.21
C LEU A 35 -8.06 2.61 -2.73
N LEU A 36 -8.00 3.85 -2.26
CA LEU A 36 -8.30 4.18 -0.88
C LEU A 36 -9.77 3.90 -0.56
N GLU A 37 -10.69 4.35 -1.40
CA GLU A 37 -12.13 4.11 -1.28
C GLU A 37 -12.42 2.60 -1.29
N ALA A 38 -11.80 1.85 -2.19
CA ALA A 38 -11.93 0.40 -2.24
C ALA A 38 -11.42 -0.29 -0.96
N ALA A 39 -10.30 0.19 -0.41
CA ALA A 39 -9.74 -0.34 0.84
C ALA A 39 -10.63 -0.04 2.05
N GLU A 40 -11.20 1.17 2.13
CA GLU A 40 -12.13 1.58 3.19
C GLU A 40 -13.48 0.86 3.11
N ALA A 41 -13.97 0.60 1.90
CA ALA A 41 -15.23 -0.12 1.67
C ALA A 41 -15.19 -1.55 2.24
N THR A 42 -14.02 -2.17 2.30
CA THR A 42 -13.86 -3.50 2.89
C THR A 42 -13.41 -3.41 4.36
N PRO A 43 -14.27 -3.72 5.34
CA PRO A 43 -13.84 -3.77 6.73
C PRO A 43 -12.81 -4.89 6.92
N ILE A 44 -11.57 -4.50 7.24
CA ILE A 44 -10.50 -5.46 7.51
C ILE A 44 -10.83 -6.18 8.82
N LYS A 45 -11.12 -7.48 8.74
CA LYS A 45 -11.35 -8.30 9.93
C LYS A 45 -10.05 -8.41 10.71
N CYS A 46 -9.99 -7.76 11.87
CA CYS A 46 -8.88 -7.89 12.79
C CYS A 46 -8.74 -9.38 13.20
N GLY A 47 -7.54 -9.94 13.06
CA GLY A 47 -7.27 -11.34 13.37
C GLY A 47 -7.59 -11.66 14.84
N SER A 48 -7.95 -12.91 15.12
CA SER A 48 -8.17 -13.34 16.51
C SER A 48 -6.86 -13.23 17.32
N TYR A 49 -6.92 -12.64 18.52
CA TYR A 49 -5.77 -12.57 19.40
C TYR A 49 -5.27 -13.98 19.80
N LYS A 50 -3.95 -14.16 19.91
CA LYS A 50 -3.34 -15.44 20.28
C LYS A 50 -3.71 -15.81 21.72
N LYS A 51 -4.34 -16.96 21.92
CA LYS A 51 -4.67 -17.47 23.26
C LYS A 51 -3.38 -17.83 24.02
N ARG A 52 -3.25 -17.34 25.26
CA ARG A 52 -2.17 -17.77 26.17
C ARG A 52 -2.51 -19.16 26.74
N GLN A 53 -1.56 -20.08 26.71
CA GLN A 53 -1.69 -21.38 27.39
C GLN A 53 -1.52 -21.16 28.90
N PRO A 54 -2.33 -21.79 29.77
CA PRO A 54 -2.10 -21.73 31.21
C PRO A 54 -0.81 -22.49 31.58
N THR A 55 0.04 -21.89 32.40
CA THR A 55 1.21 -22.54 32.97
C THR A 55 0.76 -23.60 33.98
N ILE A 56 1.03 -24.87 33.69
CA ILE A 56 0.87 -25.99 34.62
C ILE A 56 2.10 -25.99 35.53
N SER A 57 1.93 -25.62 36.81
CA SER A 57 2.98 -25.81 37.83
C SER A 57 2.82 -27.19 38.49
N ASN A 58 3.93 -27.89 38.65
CA ASN A 58 4.03 -29.15 39.41
C ASN A 58 3.90 -28.92 40.91
#